data_AF-A0A0M3B992-F1
#
_entry.id   AF-A0A0M3B992-F1
#
_cell.length_a   1.000
_cell.length_b   1.000
_cell.length_c   1.000
_cell.angle_alpha   90.00
_cell.angle_beta   90.00
_cell.angle_gamma   90.00
#
_symmetry.space_group_name_H-M   'P 1'
#
loop_
_entity.id
_entity.type
_entity.pdbx_description
1 polymer ?
#
loop_
_entity_poly.entity_id
_entity_poly.type
_entity_poly.pdbx_seq_one_letter_code
_entity_poly.pdbx_strand_id
1 'polypeptide(L)'
;MASDGVILAQRLDEIVRMRMLLHPKDWKAESVLMMNRWFDYRFTSPLSLTLQFGEIYREKLRAHIRRHEDVGKAETVSGTREGVPHEPAKWFTILWKARQRADDFFLPYDEYIEFCFDFSSRRKRYWTMLPSQLHPSLKNREAWLESFDRFYADRITALVKNAGEIPEYRLENDLGLPAQVQFREIMLSEMSFSSRRMADQIAERVYAKRHLDLASALARVVPDDREEVSNRAQSSLSHGDWPEAPLVKLTPSQQLPSCFGIAESFNAEGSHCSNCPLVDKCSVFGRKAMDITARLTGYSSPLWEADKRRVAGNVANWRSRKLSTQEHLTIPEAGVS
;
A
#
# COMPACT_ATOMS: atom_id res chain seq x y z
N MET A 1 23.19 2.02 -11.04
CA MET A 1 21.99 1.20 -10.78
C MET A 1 22.43 0.00 -9.96
N ALA A 2 21.71 -0.37 -8.90
CA ALA A 2 22.03 -1.60 -8.15
C ALA A 2 21.88 -2.81 -9.07
N SER A 3 22.72 -3.84 -8.90
CA SER A 3 22.56 -5.07 -9.68
C SER A 3 21.31 -5.83 -9.25
N ASP A 4 20.73 -6.63 -10.14
CA ASP A 4 19.53 -7.44 -9.86
C ASP A 4 19.67 -8.29 -8.60
N GLY A 5 20.84 -8.87 -8.39
CA GLY A 5 21.12 -9.67 -7.19
C GLY A 5 20.99 -8.86 -5.90
N VAL A 6 21.37 -7.58 -5.90
CA VAL A 6 21.28 -6.70 -4.72
C VAL A 6 19.82 -6.40 -4.40
N ILE A 7 19.00 -6.09 -5.41
CA ILE A 7 17.57 -5.78 -5.22
C ILE A 7 16.81 -7.02 -4.71
N LEU A 8 17.10 -8.19 -5.28
CA LEU A 8 16.52 -9.45 -4.81
C LEU A 8 16.96 -9.79 -3.38
N ALA A 9 18.23 -9.57 -3.04
CA ALA A 9 18.72 -9.79 -1.68
C ALA A 9 18.05 -8.85 -0.69
N GLN A 10 17.92 -7.56 -1.02
CA GLN A 10 17.19 -6.58 -0.21
C GLN A 10 15.74 -7.00 -0.03
N ARG A 11 15.03 -7.34 -1.11
CA ARG A 11 13.63 -7.80 -1.03
C ARG A 11 13.48 -9.02 -0.13
N LEU A 12 14.43 -9.96 -0.18
CA LEU A 12 14.44 -11.13 0.67
C LEU A 12 14.62 -10.75 2.15
N ASP A 13 15.58 -9.88 2.44
CA ASP A 13 15.84 -9.38 3.79
C ASP A 13 14.62 -8.66 4.37
N GLU A 14 13.97 -7.79 3.59
CA GLU A 14 12.77 -7.07 4.00
C GLU A 14 11.61 -8.00 4.34
N ILE A 15 11.41 -9.08 3.58
CA ILE A 15 10.38 -10.09 3.87
C ILE A 15 10.75 -10.87 5.14
N VAL A 16 11.99 -11.33 5.28
CA VAL A 16 12.45 -12.01 6.50
C VAL A 16 12.25 -11.12 7.72
N ARG A 17 12.61 -9.84 7.60
CA ARG A 17 12.46 -8.84 8.66
C ARG A 17 11.01 -8.58 9.02
N MET A 18 10.14 -8.40 8.03
CA MET A 18 8.69 -8.31 8.23
C MET A 18 8.17 -9.51 9.02
N ARG A 19 8.55 -10.74 8.61
CA ARG A 19 8.12 -12.00 9.26
C ARG A 19 8.55 -12.12 10.72
N MET A 20 9.67 -11.51 11.09
CA MET A 20 10.16 -11.48 12.46
C MET A 20 9.44 -10.45 13.34
N LEU A 21 8.93 -9.35 12.75
CA LEU A 21 8.47 -8.18 13.50
C LEU A 21 6.95 -8.05 13.63
N LEU A 22 6.20 -8.66 12.73
CA LEU A 22 4.74 -8.53 12.67
C LEU A 22 4.06 -9.92 12.79
N HIS A 23 2.75 -9.94 13.01
CA HIS A 23 2.00 -11.19 13.03
C HIS A 23 1.48 -11.49 11.60
N PRO A 24 1.40 -12.75 11.13
CA PRO A 24 0.88 -13.09 9.79
C PRO A 24 -0.45 -12.44 9.42
N LYS A 25 -1.38 -12.39 10.37
CA LYS A 25 -2.66 -11.67 10.25
C LYS A 25 -2.54 -10.22 9.80
N ASP A 26 -1.41 -9.56 10.07
CA ASP A 26 -1.18 -8.14 9.77
C ASP A 26 -0.58 -7.94 8.37
N TRP A 27 -0.03 -8.95 7.69
CA TRP A 27 0.51 -8.82 6.32
C TRP A 27 -0.12 -9.77 5.29
N LYS A 28 -1.04 -10.65 5.69
CA LYS A 28 -1.72 -11.57 4.76
C LYS A 28 -2.56 -10.85 3.67
N ALA A 29 -2.88 -9.58 3.87
CA ALA A 29 -3.69 -8.80 2.92
C ALA A 29 -2.85 -8.08 1.84
N GLU A 30 -1.51 -8.14 1.88
CA GLU A 30 -0.66 -7.33 0.99
C GLU A 30 -0.87 -7.61 -0.51
N SER A 31 -1.28 -8.81 -0.90
CA SER A 31 -1.61 -9.15 -2.30
C SER A 31 -2.85 -8.41 -2.79
N VAL A 32 -3.90 -8.37 -1.98
CA VAL A 32 -5.13 -7.64 -2.26
C VAL A 32 -4.88 -6.13 -2.26
N LEU A 33 -4.18 -5.63 -1.24
CA LEU A 33 -3.86 -4.19 -1.11
C LEU A 33 -2.97 -3.67 -2.25
N MET A 34 -2.15 -4.53 -2.87
CA MET A 34 -1.33 -4.15 -4.02
C MET A 34 -2.19 -3.63 -5.19
N MET A 35 -3.40 -4.16 -5.37
CA MET A 35 -4.32 -3.71 -6.43
C MET A 35 -5.11 -2.45 -6.06
N ASN A 36 -5.25 -2.14 -4.77
CA ASN A 36 -6.04 -1.01 -4.27
C ASN A 36 -5.21 0.27 -4.09
N ARG A 37 -3.90 0.14 -3.82
CA ARG A 37 -3.05 1.29 -3.55
C ARG A 37 -2.75 2.13 -4.79
N TRP A 38 -2.35 3.37 -4.54
CA TRP A 38 -1.87 4.30 -5.55
C TRP A 38 -0.71 3.74 -6.36
N PHE A 39 -0.62 4.18 -7.62
CA PHE A 39 0.26 3.60 -8.62
C PHE A 39 1.74 3.55 -8.21
N ASP A 40 2.24 4.62 -7.59
CA ASP A 40 3.65 4.77 -7.17
C ASP A 40 4.07 3.73 -6.14
N TYR A 41 3.11 3.12 -5.43
CA TYR A 41 3.38 2.23 -4.31
C TYR A 41 3.35 0.75 -4.71
N ARG A 42 2.99 0.42 -5.96
CA ARG A 42 2.74 -0.97 -6.35
C ARG A 42 3.99 -1.81 -6.56
N PHE A 43 5.17 -1.19 -6.70
CA PHE A 43 6.46 -1.89 -6.92
C PHE A 43 7.44 -1.76 -5.76
N THR A 44 7.10 -0.97 -4.73
CA THR A 44 7.86 -0.83 -3.49
C THR A 44 7.45 -1.91 -2.49
N SER A 45 8.39 -2.48 -1.72
CA SER A 45 8.04 -3.51 -0.73
C SER A 45 7.15 -2.97 0.40
N PRO A 46 6.31 -3.80 1.04
CA PRO A 46 5.45 -3.34 2.12
C PRO A 46 6.21 -2.80 3.33
N LEU A 47 7.43 -3.30 3.58
CA LEU A 47 8.31 -2.77 4.61
C LEU A 47 8.75 -1.34 4.27
N SER A 48 9.29 -1.15 3.06
CA SER A 48 9.74 0.16 2.59
C SER A 48 8.58 1.16 2.47
N LEU A 49 7.40 0.72 2.03
CA LEU A 49 6.18 1.55 2.03
C LEU A 49 5.74 1.96 3.43
N THR A 50 5.88 1.08 4.42
CA THR A 50 5.51 1.42 5.81
C THR A 50 6.46 2.48 6.38
N LEU A 51 7.74 2.45 6.01
CA LEU A 51 8.70 3.49 6.38
C LEU A 51 8.40 4.82 5.66
N GLN A 52 8.17 4.77 4.36
CA GLN A 52 7.79 5.93 3.54
C GLN A 52 6.50 6.58 4.07
N PHE A 53 5.47 5.78 4.38
CA PHE A 53 4.24 6.27 5.00
C PHE A 53 4.51 6.96 6.34
N GLY A 54 5.42 6.39 7.15
CA GLY A 54 5.86 7.00 8.40
C GLY A 54 6.55 8.35 8.20
N GLU A 55 7.38 8.49 7.18
CA GLU A 55 8.06 9.76 6.84
C GLU A 55 7.06 10.84 6.42
N ILE A 56 6.18 10.52 5.46
CA ILE A 56 5.13 11.42 4.98
C ILE A 56 4.19 11.83 6.13
N TYR A 57 3.84 10.88 7.01
CA TYR A 57 3.05 11.20 8.20
C TYR A 57 3.74 12.22 9.11
N ARG A 58 5.05 12.06 9.38
CA ARG A 58 5.81 13.02 10.20
C ARG A 58 5.83 14.39 9.55
N GLU A 59 6.09 14.45 8.25
CA GLU A 59 6.10 15.70 7.49
C GLU A 59 4.75 16.42 7.58
N LYS A 60 3.65 15.73 7.26
CA LYS A 60 2.30 16.29 7.30
C LYS A 60 1.86 16.67 8.71
N LEU A 61 2.25 15.91 9.74
CA LEU A 61 2.02 16.24 11.14
C LEU A 61 2.69 17.57 11.52
N ARG A 62 3.96 17.74 11.16
CA ARG A 62 4.70 18.98 11.42
C ARG A 62 4.10 20.16 10.67
N ALA A 63 3.76 19.98 9.39
CA ALA A 63 3.09 21.00 8.59
C ALA A 63 1.75 21.41 9.22
N HIS A 64 0.96 20.44 9.69
CA HIS A 64 -0.31 20.69 10.34
C HIS A 64 -0.16 21.49 11.65
N ILE A 65 0.75 21.07 12.53
CA ILE A 65 1.02 21.76 13.80
C ILE A 65 1.55 23.18 13.56
N ARG A 66 2.39 23.37 12.54
CA ARG A 66 2.91 24.70 12.16
C ARG A 66 1.80 25.65 11.71
N ARG A 67 0.79 25.15 11.00
CA ARG A 67 -0.34 25.95 10.50
C ARG A 67 -1.38 26.30 11.58
N HIS A 68 -1.61 25.40 12.53
CA HIS A 68 -2.79 25.48 13.42
C HIS A 68 -2.48 25.60 14.91
N GLU A 69 -1.26 25.31 15.35
CA GLU A 69 -0.91 25.29 16.77
C GLU A 69 0.30 26.19 17.08
N ASP A 70 1.52 25.70 16.82
CA ASP A 70 2.75 26.36 17.24
C ASP A 70 3.95 25.94 16.36
N VAL A 71 4.71 26.93 15.90
CA VAL A 71 5.86 26.72 14.99
C VAL A 71 7.02 26.00 15.68
N GLY A 72 7.34 26.33 16.94
CA GLY A 72 8.45 25.70 17.66
C GLY A 72 8.15 24.24 18.02
N LYS A 73 6.91 23.93 18.37
CA LYS A 73 6.42 22.57 18.61
C LYS A 73 6.50 21.71 17.35
N ALA A 74 6.25 22.29 16.18
CA ALA A 74 6.33 21.58 14.90
C ALA A 74 7.74 21.01 14.62
N GLU A 75 8.80 21.64 15.11
CA GLU A 75 10.18 21.14 14.87
C GLU A 75 10.55 19.93 15.74
N THR A 76 9.89 19.75 16.88
CA THR A 76 10.23 18.69 17.85
C THR A 76 9.24 17.52 17.83
N VAL A 77 8.05 17.70 17.26
CA VAL A 77 7.03 16.64 17.17
C VAL A 77 7.42 15.59 16.14
N SER A 78 7.27 14.32 16.52
CA SER A 78 7.48 13.17 15.63
C SER A 78 6.21 12.33 15.46
N GLY A 79 5.43 12.10 16.52
CA GLY A 79 4.17 11.33 16.45
C GLY A 79 4.30 9.83 16.17
N THR A 80 5.40 9.38 15.54
CA THR A 80 5.81 7.98 15.38
C THR A 80 7.33 7.85 15.50
N ARG A 81 7.86 6.62 15.61
CA ARG A 81 9.30 6.36 15.58
C ARG A 81 9.78 6.11 14.15
N GLU A 82 11.07 6.27 13.94
CA GLU A 82 11.74 6.09 12.64
C GLU A 82 12.39 4.70 12.53
N GLY A 83 12.64 4.27 11.29
CA GLY A 83 13.38 3.05 10.99
C GLY A 83 12.62 1.76 11.26
N VAL A 84 13.33 0.64 11.08
CA VAL A 84 12.80 -0.71 11.33
C VAL A 84 13.20 -1.12 12.75
N PRO A 85 12.26 -1.50 13.64
CA PRO A 85 12.61 -1.88 15.00
C PRO A 85 13.45 -3.18 15.03
N HIS A 86 14.30 -3.35 16.04
CA HIS A 86 15.12 -4.56 16.25
C HIS A 86 14.31 -5.77 16.69
N GLU A 87 13.21 -5.52 17.41
CA GLU A 87 12.30 -6.50 17.97
C GLU A 87 10.85 -6.10 17.67
N PRO A 88 9.88 -7.02 17.81
CA PRO A 88 8.48 -6.71 17.60
C PRO A 88 8.03 -5.49 18.42
N ALA A 89 7.52 -4.46 17.75
CA ALA A 89 7.18 -3.21 18.40
C ALA A 89 5.76 -2.74 18.03
N LYS A 90 4.95 -2.45 19.07
CA LYS A 90 3.54 -2.05 18.91
C LYS A 90 3.36 -0.82 18.01
N TRP A 91 4.26 0.16 18.11
CA TRP A 91 4.21 1.39 17.29
C TRP A 91 4.37 1.06 15.80
N PHE A 92 5.21 0.08 15.47
CA PHE A 92 5.47 -0.33 14.09
C PHE A 92 4.28 -1.09 13.52
N THR A 93 3.65 -1.98 14.30
CA THR A 93 2.38 -2.63 13.90
C THR A 93 1.27 -1.61 13.69
N ILE A 94 1.20 -0.55 14.51
CA ILE A 94 0.22 0.53 14.32
C ILE A 94 0.47 1.26 13.00
N LEU A 95 1.74 1.60 12.71
CA LEU A 95 2.11 2.28 11.48
C LEU A 95 1.81 1.43 10.24
N TRP A 96 2.13 0.13 10.30
CA TRP A 96 1.82 -0.84 9.26
C TRP A 96 0.32 -0.87 8.94
N LYS A 97 -0.53 -0.95 9.97
CA LYS A 97 -1.99 -0.96 9.80
C LYS A 97 -2.54 0.36 9.30
N ALA A 98 -1.95 1.49 9.72
CA ALA A 98 -2.34 2.80 9.22
C ALA A 98 -2.08 2.90 7.71
N ARG A 99 -0.90 2.44 7.26
CA ARG A 99 -0.55 2.36 5.83
C ARG A 99 -1.47 1.41 5.07
N GLN A 100 -1.77 0.22 5.59
CA GLN A 100 -2.74 -0.69 4.95
C GLN A 100 -4.12 -0.07 4.76
N ARG A 101 -4.60 0.71 5.75
CA ARG A 101 -5.88 1.42 5.63
C ARG A 101 -5.80 2.52 4.58
N ALA A 102 -4.67 3.23 4.49
CA ALA A 102 -4.46 4.20 3.44
C ALA A 102 -4.46 3.54 2.05
N ASP A 103 -3.86 2.34 1.92
CA ASP A 103 -3.86 1.57 0.66
C ASP A 103 -5.27 1.20 0.17
N ASP A 104 -6.27 1.16 1.06
CA ASP A 104 -7.68 0.91 0.67
C ASP A 104 -8.33 2.15 0.02
N PHE A 105 -7.75 3.33 0.19
CA PHE A 105 -8.19 4.57 -0.44
C PHE A 105 -7.20 4.91 -1.55
N PHE A 106 -7.59 4.71 -2.80
CA PHE A 106 -6.75 4.88 -4.00
C PHE A 106 -6.26 6.34 -4.18
N LEU A 107 -5.30 6.75 -3.35
CA LEU A 107 -4.73 8.09 -3.25
C LEU A 107 -3.26 8.02 -2.85
N PRO A 108 -2.46 9.01 -3.27
CA PRO A 108 -1.16 9.28 -2.65
C PRO A 108 -1.27 9.43 -1.12
N TYR A 109 -0.26 8.96 -0.39
CA TYR A 109 -0.24 9.02 1.08
C TYR A 109 -0.25 10.45 1.62
N ASP A 110 0.38 11.38 0.92
CA ASP A 110 0.43 12.79 1.28
C ASP A 110 -0.98 13.42 1.23
N GLU A 111 -1.73 13.13 0.17
CA GLU A 111 -3.14 13.54 -0.01
C GLU A 111 -4.06 12.92 1.05
N TYR A 112 -3.91 11.62 1.28
CA TYR A 112 -4.72 10.89 2.28
C TYR A 112 -4.51 11.42 3.71
N ILE A 113 -3.26 11.64 4.10
CA ILE A 113 -2.90 12.09 5.44
C ILE A 113 -3.31 13.56 5.63
N GLU A 114 -3.14 14.41 4.62
CA GLU A 114 -3.60 15.80 4.67
C GLU A 114 -5.11 15.90 4.85
N PHE A 115 -5.88 15.13 4.07
CA PHE A 115 -7.33 15.02 4.27
C PHE A 115 -7.67 14.61 5.71
N CYS A 116 -6.99 13.60 6.24
CA CYS A 116 -7.23 13.09 7.59
C CYS A 116 -7.00 14.18 8.66
N PHE A 117 -5.94 14.98 8.53
CA PHE A 117 -5.66 16.09 9.43
C PHE A 117 -6.68 17.22 9.29
N ASP A 118 -7.00 17.64 8.08
CA ASP A 118 -7.98 18.70 7.80
C ASP A 118 -9.39 18.34 8.26
N PHE A 119 -9.78 17.08 8.09
CA PHE A 119 -11.03 16.59 8.63
C PHE A 119 -11.02 16.66 10.16
N SER A 120 -9.90 16.33 10.80
CA SER A 120 -9.81 16.33 12.26
C SER A 120 -9.78 17.72 12.90
N SER A 121 -9.19 18.71 12.23
CA SER A 121 -8.98 20.07 12.75
C SER A 121 -10.27 20.87 12.92
N ARG A 122 -11.31 20.51 12.17
CA ARG A 122 -12.66 21.08 12.28
C ARG A 122 -13.40 20.67 13.57
N ARG A 123 -12.75 19.91 14.46
CA ARG A 123 -13.35 19.35 15.68
C ARG A 123 -12.50 19.70 16.89
N LYS A 124 -13.16 19.93 18.04
CA LYS A 124 -12.48 20.15 19.31
C LYS A 124 -11.75 18.87 19.74
N ARG A 125 -10.41 18.91 19.71
CA ARG A 125 -9.54 17.82 20.15
C ARG A 125 -8.39 18.37 20.96
N TYR A 126 -7.92 17.59 21.93
CA TYR A 126 -6.73 17.91 22.73
C TYR A 126 -5.42 17.69 21.94
N TRP A 127 -5.43 16.75 21.00
CA TRP A 127 -4.29 16.42 20.15
C TRP A 127 -4.75 16.06 18.74
N THR A 128 -3.88 16.27 17.75
CA THR A 128 -4.11 15.87 16.37
C THR A 128 -4.07 14.33 16.19
N MET A 129 -4.34 13.83 14.99
CA MET A 129 -4.56 12.40 14.75
C MET A 129 -3.25 11.60 14.84
N LEU A 130 -3.25 10.51 15.62
CA LEU A 130 -2.20 9.48 15.60
C LEU A 130 -2.34 8.58 14.37
N PRO A 131 -1.31 7.81 13.96
CA PRO A 131 -1.42 6.93 12.80
C PRO A 131 -2.58 5.93 12.90
N SER A 132 -2.82 5.39 14.11
CA SER A 132 -3.94 4.48 14.36
C SER A 132 -5.32 5.12 14.14
N GLN A 133 -5.41 6.45 14.06
CA GLN A 133 -6.63 7.25 13.95
C GLN A 133 -6.84 7.84 12.55
N LEU A 134 -5.93 7.63 11.60
CA LEU A 134 -6.04 8.01 10.19
C LEU A 134 -7.06 7.10 9.46
N HIS A 135 -8.30 7.09 9.92
CA HIS A 135 -9.44 6.37 9.33
C HIS A 135 -10.74 6.78 10.05
N PRO A 136 -11.93 6.56 9.45
CA PRO A 136 -13.19 6.79 10.13
C PRO A 136 -13.36 5.87 11.35
N SER A 137 -13.87 6.43 12.45
CA SER A 137 -14.42 5.68 13.58
C SER A 137 -15.89 5.35 13.33
N LEU A 138 -16.45 4.38 14.05
CA LEU A 138 -17.89 4.06 13.96
C LEU A 138 -18.80 5.28 14.17
N LYS A 139 -18.42 6.20 15.06
CA LYS A 139 -19.23 7.39 15.40
C LYS A 139 -19.23 8.47 14.33
N ASN A 140 -18.22 8.54 13.49
CA ASN A 140 -18.06 9.61 12.49
C ASN A 140 -17.91 9.07 11.06
N ARG A 141 -18.21 7.79 10.84
CA ARG A 141 -17.98 7.10 9.58
C ARG A 141 -18.67 7.79 8.41
N GLU A 142 -19.96 8.08 8.57
CA GLU A 142 -20.77 8.73 7.53
C GLU A 142 -20.22 10.11 7.15
N ALA A 143 -20.05 11.00 8.14
CA ALA A 143 -19.50 12.33 7.89
C ALA A 143 -18.07 12.32 7.32
N TRP A 144 -17.24 11.33 7.71
CA TRP A 144 -15.89 11.15 7.17
C TRP A 144 -15.95 10.74 5.70
N LEU A 145 -16.77 9.74 5.36
CA LEU A 145 -16.93 9.24 3.99
C LEU A 145 -17.52 10.32 3.08
N GLU A 146 -18.55 11.05 3.51
CA GLU A 146 -19.13 12.15 2.71
C GLU A 146 -18.13 13.29 2.47
N SER A 147 -17.25 13.57 3.45
CA SER A 147 -16.18 14.55 3.27
C SER A 147 -15.08 14.02 2.35
N PHE A 148 -14.76 12.73 2.47
CA PHE A 148 -13.76 12.06 1.65
C PHE A 148 -14.21 11.98 0.20
N ASP A 149 -15.45 11.61 -0.08
CA ASP A 149 -15.97 11.47 -1.44
C ASP A 149 -15.92 12.78 -2.21
N ARG A 150 -16.25 13.90 -1.55
CA ARG A 150 -16.09 15.25 -2.13
C ARG A 150 -14.62 15.58 -2.39
N PHE A 151 -13.77 15.40 -1.37
CA PHE A 151 -12.33 15.64 -1.50
C PHE A 151 -11.71 14.80 -2.63
N TYR A 152 -12.13 13.55 -2.75
CA TYR A 152 -11.66 12.59 -3.74
C TYR A 152 -12.13 12.99 -5.14
N ALA A 153 -13.42 13.28 -5.33
CA ALA A 153 -13.99 13.68 -6.60
C ALA A 153 -13.33 14.95 -7.17
N ASP A 154 -12.99 15.91 -6.29
CA ASP A 154 -12.36 17.16 -6.70
C ASP A 154 -10.91 16.98 -7.18
N ARG A 155 -10.20 15.95 -6.71
CA ARG A 155 -8.74 15.80 -6.91
C ARG A 155 -8.34 14.65 -7.82
N ILE A 156 -9.09 13.55 -7.83
CA ILE A 156 -8.63 12.29 -8.44
C ILE A 156 -8.25 12.46 -9.92
N THR A 157 -9.03 13.23 -10.68
CA THR A 157 -8.74 13.50 -12.11
C THR A 157 -7.39 14.19 -12.29
N ALA A 158 -7.08 15.19 -11.46
CA ALA A 158 -5.79 15.89 -11.52
C ALA A 158 -4.63 14.98 -11.09
N LEU A 159 -4.83 14.16 -10.06
CA LEU A 159 -3.82 13.21 -9.58
C LEU A 159 -3.52 12.14 -10.64
N VAL A 160 -4.55 11.54 -11.25
CA VAL A 160 -4.41 10.51 -12.30
C VAL A 160 -3.82 11.11 -13.58
N LYS A 161 -4.13 12.37 -13.91
CA LYS A 161 -3.48 13.10 -15.00
C LYS A 161 -1.95 13.15 -14.78
N ASN A 162 -1.54 13.49 -13.56
CA ASN A 162 -0.14 13.63 -13.20
C ASN A 162 0.56 12.28 -12.91
N ALA A 163 -0.19 11.19 -12.75
CA ALA A 163 0.37 9.84 -12.72
C ALA A 163 1.08 9.57 -14.06
N GLY A 164 2.42 9.56 -14.05
CA GLY A 164 3.18 9.80 -15.28
C GLY A 164 4.64 9.36 -15.25
N GLU A 165 5.26 9.45 -14.08
CA GLU A 165 6.71 9.34 -13.98
C GLU A 165 7.19 7.96 -13.54
N ILE A 166 6.36 6.93 -13.72
CA ILE A 166 6.57 5.60 -13.17
C ILE A 166 7.03 4.66 -14.31
N PRO A 167 8.33 4.33 -14.42
CA PRO A 167 8.83 3.53 -15.54
C PRO A 167 8.20 2.13 -15.60
N GLU A 168 7.76 1.58 -14.48
CA GLU A 168 7.16 0.25 -14.37
C GLU A 168 5.87 0.10 -15.17
N TYR A 169 5.15 1.19 -15.49
CA TYR A 169 3.92 1.12 -16.29
C TYR A 169 4.13 1.36 -17.79
N ARG A 170 5.36 1.71 -18.20
CA ARG A 170 5.67 2.01 -19.59
C ARG A 170 5.75 0.74 -20.44
N LEU A 171 5.41 0.84 -21.72
CA LEU A 171 5.38 -0.28 -22.66
C LEU A 171 6.73 -0.99 -22.80
N GLU A 172 7.84 -0.26 -22.75
CA GLU A 172 9.19 -0.85 -22.78
C GLU A 172 9.49 -1.78 -21.58
N ASN A 173 8.71 -1.67 -20.51
CA ASN A 173 8.80 -2.45 -19.28
C ASN A 173 7.54 -3.31 -19.07
N ASP A 174 6.70 -3.53 -20.07
CA ASP A 174 5.49 -4.32 -19.87
C ASP A 174 5.83 -5.80 -19.62
N LEU A 175 5.40 -6.31 -18.47
CA LEU A 175 5.51 -7.72 -18.11
C LEU A 175 4.13 -8.39 -18.11
N GLY A 176 3.05 -7.66 -18.41
CA GLY A 176 1.68 -8.16 -18.28
C GLY A 176 1.26 -8.37 -16.82
N LEU A 177 1.84 -7.63 -15.87
CA LEU A 177 1.46 -7.74 -14.46
C LEU A 177 0.02 -7.21 -14.26
N PRO A 178 -0.76 -7.79 -13.33
CA PRO A 178 -2.11 -7.30 -13.03
C PRO A 178 -2.17 -5.80 -12.73
N ALA A 179 -1.18 -5.27 -12.00
CA ALA A 179 -1.07 -3.85 -11.73
C ALA A 179 -0.87 -3.01 -13.01
N GLN A 180 -0.09 -3.50 -13.97
CA GLN A 180 0.16 -2.83 -15.25
C GLN A 180 -1.10 -2.83 -16.13
N VAL A 181 -1.81 -3.97 -16.19
CA VAL A 181 -3.07 -4.09 -16.92
C VAL A 181 -4.11 -3.12 -16.35
N GLN A 182 -4.33 -3.14 -15.03
CA GLN A 182 -5.30 -2.25 -14.38
C GLN A 182 -4.92 -0.77 -14.55
N PHE A 183 -3.63 -0.44 -14.50
CA PHE A 183 -3.17 0.94 -14.77
C PHE A 183 -3.60 1.40 -16.16
N ARG A 184 -3.40 0.57 -17.20
CA ARG A 184 -3.80 0.91 -18.57
C ARG A 184 -5.31 1.04 -18.72
N GLU A 185 -6.07 0.16 -18.08
CA GLU A 185 -7.54 0.26 -18.04
C GLU A 185 -8.00 1.59 -17.43
N ILE A 186 -7.38 2.01 -16.32
CA ILE A 186 -7.67 3.30 -15.67
C ILE A 186 -7.28 4.46 -16.59
N MET A 187 -6.11 4.43 -17.21
CA MET A 187 -5.68 5.49 -18.15
C MET A 187 -6.62 5.59 -19.36
N LEU A 188 -7.02 4.47 -19.96
CA LEU A 188 -7.96 4.45 -21.07
C LEU A 188 -9.35 4.94 -20.63
N SER A 189 -9.78 4.59 -19.42
CA SER A 189 -11.03 5.11 -18.84
C SER A 189 -10.95 6.63 -18.65
N GLU A 190 -9.87 7.14 -18.05
CA GLU A 190 -9.65 8.59 -17.90
C GLU A 190 -9.72 9.28 -19.26
N MET A 191 -9.11 8.70 -20.29
CA MET A 191 -9.15 9.27 -21.63
C MET A 191 -10.56 9.46 -22.20
N SER A 192 -11.48 8.57 -21.85
CA SER A 192 -12.88 8.62 -22.30
C SER A 192 -13.74 9.62 -21.51
N PHE A 193 -13.36 9.95 -20.27
CA PHE A 193 -14.10 10.90 -19.43
C PHE A 193 -13.44 12.28 -19.34
N SER A 194 -12.20 12.42 -19.82
CA SER A 194 -11.46 13.68 -19.85
C SER A 194 -12.12 14.69 -20.80
N SER A 195 -12.14 15.96 -20.40
CA SER A 195 -12.56 17.08 -21.28
C SER A 195 -11.46 17.51 -22.26
N ARG A 196 -10.27 16.90 -22.18
CA ARG A 196 -9.12 17.21 -23.04
C ARG A 196 -9.31 16.70 -24.46
N ARG A 197 -8.71 17.41 -25.42
CA ARG A 197 -8.69 16.95 -26.81
C ARG A 197 -8.00 15.59 -26.89
N MET A 198 -8.61 14.66 -27.60
CA MET A 198 -8.09 13.30 -27.72
C MET A 198 -6.67 13.24 -28.31
N ALA A 199 -6.35 14.13 -29.26
CA ALA A 199 -5.01 14.26 -29.81
C ALA A 199 -3.95 14.57 -28.73
N ASP A 200 -4.25 15.49 -27.80
CA ASP A 200 -3.33 15.85 -26.70
C ASP A 200 -3.15 14.67 -25.73
N GLN A 201 -4.23 13.92 -25.49
CA GLN A 201 -4.19 12.75 -24.62
C GLN A 201 -3.37 11.61 -25.24
N ILE A 202 -3.48 11.39 -26.55
CA ILE A 202 -2.65 10.43 -27.29
C ILE A 202 -1.20 10.89 -27.32
N ALA A 203 -0.95 12.18 -27.61
CA ALA A 203 0.39 12.75 -27.60
C ALA A 203 1.10 12.51 -26.26
N GLU A 204 0.40 12.77 -25.16
CA GLU A 204 0.95 12.55 -23.82
C GLU A 204 1.08 11.06 -23.47
N ARG A 205 0.00 10.27 -23.57
CA ARG A 205 -0.06 8.93 -22.97
C ARG A 205 0.56 7.84 -23.85
N VAL A 206 0.47 7.98 -25.16
CA VAL A 206 1.01 7.00 -26.13
C VAL A 206 2.44 7.35 -26.47
N TYR A 207 2.70 8.58 -26.90
CA TYR A 207 4.03 8.93 -27.40
C TYR A 207 4.97 9.42 -26.30
N ALA A 208 4.59 10.45 -25.54
CA ALA A 208 5.50 11.05 -24.57
C ALA A 208 5.77 10.15 -23.35
N LYS A 209 4.72 9.55 -22.76
CA LYS A 209 4.82 8.70 -21.56
C LYS A 209 4.93 7.21 -21.86
N ARG A 210 4.55 6.77 -23.07
CA ARG A 210 4.54 5.35 -23.49
C ARG A 210 3.80 4.43 -22.52
N HIS A 211 2.67 4.88 -21.98
CA HIS A 211 1.82 4.11 -21.07
C HIS A 211 0.83 3.21 -21.80
N LEU A 212 0.39 3.65 -22.98
CA LEU A 212 -0.63 3.00 -23.79
C LEU A 212 -0.11 2.78 -25.20
N ASP A 213 -0.56 1.70 -25.83
CA ASP A 213 -0.34 1.50 -27.26
C ASP A 213 -1.32 2.35 -28.08
N LEU A 214 -0.91 2.69 -29.30
CA LEU A 214 -1.69 3.56 -30.18
C LEU A 214 -3.03 2.93 -30.57
N ALA A 215 -3.08 1.60 -30.77
CA ALA A 215 -4.30 0.93 -31.21
C ALA A 215 -5.39 0.98 -30.13
N SER A 216 -5.04 0.69 -28.87
CA SER A 216 -5.94 0.80 -27.72
C SER A 216 -6.45 2.23 -27.52
N ALA A 217 -5.59 3.23 -27.72
CA ALA A 217 -5.99 4.63 -27.61
C ALA A 217 -6.94 5.06 -28.75
N LEU A 218 -6.62 4.71 -30.00
CA LEU A 218 -7.45 5.02 -31.18
C LEU A 218 -8.80 4.28 -31.17
N ALA A 219 -8.92 3.17 -30.46
CA ALA A 219 -10.20 2.51 -30.23
C ALA A 219 -11.21 3.40 -29.49
N ARG A 220 -10.76 4.46 -28.79
CA ARG A 220 -11.61 5.47 -28.14
C ARG A 220 -12.01 6.63 -29.06
N VAL A 221 -11.57 6.60 -30.31
CA VAL A 221 -11.85 7.62 -31.32
C VAL A 221 -12.82 7.06 -32.36
N VAL A 222 -13.75 7.91 -32.81
CA VAL A 222 -14.65 7.61 -33.92
C VAL A 222 -13.81 7.19 -35.13
N PRO A 223 -14.14 6.08 -35.83
CA PRO A 223 -13.29 5.53 -36.89
C PRO A 223 -12.82 6.55 -37.93
N ASP A 224 -13.71 7.43 -38.36
CA ASP A 224 -13.45 8.42 -39.42
C ASP A 224 -12.44 9.50 -38.98
N ASP A 225 -12.31 9.77 -37.68
CA ASP A 225 -11.42 10.80 -37.14
C ASP A 225 -10.04 10.25 -36.74
N ARG A 226 -9.83 8.92 -36.77
CA ARG A 226 -8.64 8.28 -36.21
C ARG A 226 -7.34 8.76 -36.85
N GLU A 227 -7.32 8.88 -38.18
CA GLU A 227 -6.15 9.33 -38.92
C GLU A 227 -5.80 10.78 -38.56
N GLU A 228 -6.79 11.66 -38.60
CA GLU A 228 -6.61 13.07 -38.25
C GLU A 228 -6.12 13.24 -36.79
N VAL A 229 -6.77 12.56 -35.85
CA VAL A 229 -6.39 12.62 -34.43
C VAL A 229 -4.97 12.10 -34.21
N SER A 230 -4.59 11.00 -34.87
CA SER A 230 -3.23 10.45 -34.79
C SER A 230 -2.19 11.43 -35.35
N ASN A 231 -2.46 12.03 -36.52
CA ASN A 231 -1.56 13.00 -37.15
C ASN A 231 -1.39 14.25 -36.28
N ARG A 232 -2.47 14.77 -35.69
CA ARG A 232 -2.42 15.89 -34.75
C ARG A 232 -1.60 15.54 -33.51
N ALA A 233 -1.77 14.34 -32.94
CA ALA A 233 -1.02 13.91 -31.76
C ALA A 233 0.51 13.83 -32.04
N GLN A 234 0.90 13.28 -33.19
CA GLN A 234 2.30 13.24 -33.62
C GLN A 234 2.87 14.64 -33.87
N SER A 235 2.06 15.52 -34.46
CA SER A 235 2.42 16.93 -34.65
C SER A 235 2.70 17.60 -33.30
N SER A 236 1.80 17.49 -32.31
CA SER A 236 2.00 18.08 -30.98
C SER A 236 3.26 17.58 -30.28
N LEU A 237 3.58 16.29 -30.39
CA LEU A 237 4.86 15.75 -29.89
C LEU A 237 6.05 16.41 -30.60
N SER A 238 6.01 16.49 -31.93
CA SER A 238 7.11 17.03 -32.75
C SER A 238 7.37 18.52 -32.51
N HIS A 239 6.33 19.27 -32.15
CA HIS A 239 6.43 20.69 -31.77
C HIS A 239 6.92 20.91 -30.33
N GLY A 240 7.04 19.84 -29.54
CA GLY A 240 7.49 19.91 -28.15
C GLY A 240 6.41 20.30 -27.14
N ASP A 241 5.13 20.26 -27.51
CA ASP A 241 4.02 20.50 -26.58
C ASP A 241 4.00 19.46 -25.45
N TRP A 242 4.50 18.26 -25.74
CA TRP A 242 4.60 17.14 -24.82
C TRP A 242 6.04 16.62 -24.81
N PRO A 243 6.84 16.94 -23.78
CA PRO A 243 8.22 16.48 -23.71
C PRO A 243 8.26 14.96 -23.55
N GLU A 244 9.04 14.30 -24.42
CA GLU A 244 9.17 12.85 -24.37
C GLU A 244 9.90 12.41 -23.09
N ALA A 245 9.31 11.46 -22.36
CA ALA A 245 9.95 10.90 -21.19
C ALA A 245 11.18 10.09 -21.61
N PRO A 246 12.31 10.17 -20.86
CA PRO A 246 13.50 9.41 -21.19
C PRO A 246 13.21 7.91 -21.23
N LEU A 247 13.83 7.19 -22.16
CA LEU A 247 13.73 5.74 -22.23
C LEU A 247 14.42 5.13 -21.01
N VAL A 248 13.66 4.48 -20.14
CA VAL A 248 14.16 3.85 -18.92
C VAL A 248 13.78 2.38 -18.96
N LYS A 249 14.75 1.52 -19.32
CA LYS A 249 14.56 0.07 -19.29
C LYS A 249 14.91 -0.48 -17.92
N LEU A 250 13.92 -1.08 -17.27
CA LEU A 250 14.08 -1.69 -15.97
C LEU A 250 14.58 -3.13 -16.09
N THR A 251 15.25 -3.59 -15.04
CA THR A 251 15.57 -4.99 -14.90
C THR A 251 14.40 -5.76 -14.26
N PRO A 252 14.31 -7.09 -14.43
CA PRO A 252 13.22 -7.88 -13.84
C PRO A 252 13.07 -7.68 -12.33
N SER A 253 14.19 -7.48 -11.63
CA SER A 253 14.19 -7.29 -10.17
C SER A 253 13.66 -5.93 -9.72
N GLN A 254 13.74 -4.91 -10.57
CA GLN A 254 13.16 -3.59 -10.32
C GLN A 254 11.64 -3.57 -10.48
N GLN A 255 11.08 -4.57 -11.18
CA GLN A 255 9.65 -4.64 -11.51
C GLN A 255 8.88 -5.57 -10.59
N LEU A 256 9.45 -5.94 -9.44
CA LEU A 256 8.79 -6.84 -8.50
C LEU A 256 7.60 -6.13 -7.86
N PRO A 257 6.38 -6.67 -7.98
CA PRO A 257 5.23 -6.08 -7.32
C PRO A 257 5.42 -6.11 -5.81
N SER A 258 4.74 -5.21 -5.09
CA SER A 258 4.88 -5.05 -3.65
C SER A 258 4.68 -6.37 -2.91
N CYS A 259 3.66 -7.14 -3.31
CA CYS A 259 3.34 -8.42 -2.68
C CYS A 259 4.30 -9.58 -3.02
N PHE A 260 5.29 -9.38 -3.89
CA PHE A 260 6.19 -10.45 -4.35
C PHE A 260 6.90 -11.14 -3.19
N GLY A 261 6.78 -12.47 -3.12
CA GLY A 261 7.45 -13.30 -2.12
C GLY A 261 6.73 -13.38 -0.76
N ILE A 262 5.57 -12.76 -0.58
CA ILE A 262 4.81 -12.84 0.68
C ILE A 262 3.91 -14.08 0.64
N ALA A 263 4.44 -15.21 1.11
CA ALA A 263 3.77 -16.51 0.99
C ALA A 263 2.34 -16.53 1.57
N GLU A 264 2.09 -15.89 2.72
CA GLU A 264 0.77 -15.88 3.37
C GLU A 264 -0.26 -14.99 2.69
N SER A 265 0.16 -14.11 1.77
CA SER A 265 -0.78 -13.30 0.99
C SER A 265 -1.13 -13.95 -0.34
N PHE A 266 -0.46 -15.03 -0.72
CA PHE A 266 -0.77 -15.76 -1.95
C PHE A 266 -2.20 -16.31 -1.89
N ASN A 267 -3.01 -15.97 -2.90
CA ASN A 267 -4.35 -16.49 -3.08
C ASN A 267 -4.50 -17.06 -4.49
N ALA A 268 -4.33 -18.38 -4.64
CA ALA A 268 -4.46 -19.06 -5.93
C ALA A 268 -5.85 -18.88 -6.57
N GLU A 269 -6.89 -18.77 -5.73
CA GLU A 269 -8.27 -18.57 -6.16
C GLU A 269 -8.57 -17.09 -6.46
N GLY A 270 -7.67 -16.19 -6.06
CA GLY A 270 -7.76 -14.76 -6.33
C GLY A 270 -7.39 -14.44 -7.78
N SER A 271 -8.16 -13.54 -8.41
CA SER A 271 -8.00 -13.17 -9.82
C SER A 271 -6.65 -12.54 -10.16
N HIS A 272 -6.00 -11.86 -9.22
CA HIS A 272 -4.74 -11.16 -9.49
C HIS A 272 -3.51 -12.08 -9.35
N CYS A 273 -3.49 -13.04 -8.42
CA CYS A 273 -2.36 -13.97 -8.31
C CYS A 273 -2.37 -15.04 -9.41
N SER A 274 -3.56 -15.54 -9.78
CA SER A 274 -3.73 -16.56 -10.83
C SER A 274 -3.27 -16.07 -12.21
N ASN A 275 -3.48 -14.78 -12.51
CA ASN A 275 -3.04 -14.15 -13.76
C ASN A 275 -1.64 -13.51 -13.67
N CYS A 276 -0.93 -13.67 -12.56
CA CYS A 276 0.37 -13.02 -12.37
C CYS A 276 1.49 -13.86 -13.03
N PRO A 277 2.24 -13.31 -13.99
CA PRO A 277 3.34 -14.03 -14.66
C PRO A 277 4.52 -14.34 -13.73
N LEU A 278 4.52 -13.80 -12.51
CA LEU A 278 5.55 -14.04 -11.50
C LEU A 278 5.15 -15.08 -10.44
N VAL A 279 3.99 -15.74 -10.57
CA VAL A 279 3.43 -16.60 -9.52
C VAL A 279 4.37 -17.72 -9.04
N ASP A 280 5.05 -18.41 -9.97
CA ASP A 280 5.97 -19.50 -9.61
C ASP A 280 7.20 -18.98 -8.88
N LYS A 281 7.80 -17.89 -9.40
CA LYS A 281 8.95 -17.22 -8.78
C LYS A 281 8.59 -16.67 -7.41
N CYS A 282 7.41 -16.07 -7.28
CA CYS A 282 6.86 -15.53 -6.03
C CYS A 282 6.74 -16.64 -4.97
N SER A 283 6.22 -17.80 -5.35
CA SER A 283 6.05 -18.94 -4.45
C SER A 283 7.39 -19.54 -3.99
N VAL A 284 8.36 -19.70 -4.90
CA VAL A 284 9.71 -20.15 -4.56
C VAL A 284 10.41 -19.14 -3.64
N PHE A 285 10.31 -17.84 -3.96
CA PHE A 285 10.94 -16.79 -3.16
C PHE A 285 10.34 -16.69 -1.76
N GLY A 286 9.01 -16.83 -1.63
CA GLY A 286 8.34 -16.85 -0.34
C GLY A 286 8.75 -18.03 0.53
N ARG A 287 8.87 -19.24 -0.04
CA ARG A 287 9.41 -20.40 0.69
C ARG A 287 10.84 -20.16 1.17
N LYS A 288 11.69 -19.58 0.32
CA LYS A 288 13.06 -19.21 0.71
C LYS A 288 13.07 -18.25 1.91
N ALA A 289 12.19 -17.24 1.93
CA ALA A 289 12.07 -16.32 3.06
C ALA A 289 11.61 -17.06 4.34
N MET A 290 10.63 -17.96 4.23
CA MET A 290 10.17 -18.80 5.35
C MET A 290 11.30 -19.65 5.94
N ASP A 291 12.10 -20.30 5.09
CA ASP A 291 13.20 -21.15 5.50
C ASP A 291 14.28 -20.35 6.22
N ILE A 292 14.60 -19.15 5.73
CA ILE A 292 15.57 -18.26 6.39
C ILE A 292 15.04 -17.81 7.75
N THR A 293 13.77 -17.38 7.83
CA THR A 293 13.16 -17.02 9.13
C THR A 293 13.19 -18.19 10.11
N ALA A 294 12.92 -19.42 9.64
CA ALA A 294 12.98 -20.63 10.46
C ALA A 294 14.40 -20.93 10.95
N ARG A 295 15.42 -20.78 10.10
CA ARG A 295 16.83 -20.95 10.50
C ARG A 295 17.25 -19.92 11.56
N LEU A 296 16.76 -18.69 11.47
CA LEU A 296 17.14 -17.60 12.38
C LEU A 296 16.40 -17.66 13.73
N THR A 297 15.15 -18.12 13.74
CA THR A 297 14.25 -17.98 14.92
C THR A 297 13.69 -19.31 15.45
N GLY A 298 13.98 -20.41 14.76
CA GLY A 298 13.40 -21.74 15.02
C GLY A 298 12.01 -21.94 14.41
N TYR A 299 11.36 -20.89 13.87
CA TYR A 299 10.00 -20.96 13.32
C TYR A 299 9.87 -20.10 12.07
N SER A 300 9.07 -20.54 11.09
CA SER A 300 8.79 -19.74 9.88
C SER A 300 7.92 -18.50 10.18
N SER A 301 7.26 -18.46 11.35
CA SER A 301 6.56 -17.29 11.90
C SER A 301 6.71 -17.24 13.44
N PRO A 302 7.77 -16.59 13.96
CA PRO A 302 8.05 -16.57 15.40
C PRO A 302 6.94 -15.93 16.23
N LEU A 303 6.31 -14.86 15.71
CA LEU A 303 5.23 -14.15 16.42
C LEU A 303 3.93 -14.93 16.48
N TRP A 304 3.62 -15.73 15.46
CA TRP A 304 2.46 -16.63 15.49
C TRP A 304 2.64 -17.73 16.55
N GLU A 305 3.84 -18.31 16.61
CA GLU A 305 4.16 -19.35 17.57
C GLU A 305 4.21 -18.82 19.02
N ALA A 306 4.72 -17.60 19.22
CA ALA A 306 4.63 -16.92 20.50
C ALA A 306 3.17 -16.68 20.93
N ASP A 307 2.30 -16.25 20.00
CA ASP A 307 0.88 -16.03 20.28
C ASP A 307 0.15 -17.34 20.62
N LYS A 308 0.40 -18.42 19.88
CA LYS A 308 -0.14 -19.75 20.20
C LYS A 308 0.22 -20.20 21.61
N ARG A 309 1.50 -20.08 22.01
CA ARG A 309 1.94 -20.44 23.37
C ARG A 309 1.26 -19.59 24.43
N ARG A 310 1.15 -18.28 24.19
CA ARG A 310 0.45 -17.36 25.08
C ARG A 310 -1.02 -17.74 25.25
N VAL A 311 -1.73 -18.05 24.16
CA VAL A 311 -3.13 -18.47 24.19
C VAL A 311 -3.26 -19.81 24.93
N ALA A 312 -2.41 -20.79 24.63
CA ALA A 312 -2.41 -22.08 25.32
C ALA A 312 -2.20 -21.92 26.84
N GLY A 313 -1.24 -21.09 27.25
CA GLY A 313 -0.99 -20.76 28.65
C GLY A 313 -2.18 -20.08 29.33
N ASN A 314 -2.82 -19.12 28.66
CA ASN A 314 -4.04 -18.47 29.17
C ASN A 314 -5.19 -19.46 29.37
N VAL A 315 -5.38 -20.39 28.43
CA VAL A 315 -6.41 -21.44 28.54
C VAL A 315 -6.10 -22.40 29.70
N ALA A 316 -4.84 -22.84 29.85
CA ALA A 316 -4.42 -23.69 30.96
C ALA A 316 -4.64 -23.01 32.32
N ASN A 317 -4.24 -21.74 32.45
CA ASN A 317 -4.44 -20.93 33.66
C ASN A 317 -5.93 -20.75 33.99
N TRP A 318 -6.76 -20.48 32.97
CA TRP A 318 -8.20 -20.37 33.15
C TRP A 318 -8.83 -21.69 33.62
N ARG A 319 -8.44 -22.83 33.03
CA ARG A 319 -8.91 -24.17 33.45
C ARG A 319 -8.50 -24.48 34.89
N SER A 320 -7.25 -24.20 35.25
CA SER A 320 -6.73 -24.40 36.61
C SER A 320 -7.51 -23.57 37.64
N ARG A 321 -7.76 -22.28 37.36
CA ARG A 321 -8.58 -21.42 38.23
C ARG A 321 -10.01 -21.94 38.39
N LYS A 322 -10.62 -22.40 37.31
CA LYS A 322 -12.00 -22.94 37.34
C LYS A 322 -12.09 -24.20 38.22
N LEU A 323 -11.11 -25.09 38.12
CA LEU A 323 -11.03 -26.27 38.98
C LEU A 323 -10.85 -25.89 40.46
N SER A 324 -9.95 -24.97 40.78
CA SER A 324 -9.76 -24.51 42.17
C SER A 324 -10.99 -23.81 42.77
N THR A 325 -11.79 -23.12 41.95
CA THR A 325 -13.04 -22.50 42.38
C THR A 325 -14.16 -23.54 42.57
N GLN A 326 -14.18 -24.62 41.80
CA GLN A 326 -15.12 -25.73 42.00
C GLN A 326 -14.80 -26.55 43.26
N GLU A 327 -13.51 -26.76 43.57
CA GLU A 327 -13.07 -27.42 44.81
C GLU A 327 -13.44 -26.60 46.06
N HIS A 328 -13.37 -25.26 45.99
CA HIS A 328 -13.82 -24.40 47.10
C HIS A 328 -15.34 -24.37 47.33
N LEU A 329 -16.14 -24.69 46.31
CA LEU A 329 -17.62 -24.72 46.40
C LEU A 329 -18.17 -26.10 46.80
N THR A 330 -17.31 -27.12 46.92
CA THR A 330 -17.71 -28.50 47.24
C THR A 330 -17.36 -28.93 48.66
N ILE A 331 -16.93 -28.01 49.54
CA ILE A 331 -16.83 -28.29 50.98
C ILE A 331 -18.25 -28.24 51.58
N PRO A 332 -18.87 -29.36 51.96
CA PRO A 332 -20.14 -29.33 52.66
C PRO A 332 -19.88 -28.79 54.07
N GLU A 333 -20.72 -27.89 54.55
CA GLU A 333 -20.82 -27.60 55.98
C GLU A 333 -21.17 -28.92 56.69
N ALA A 334 -20.15 -29.60 57.21
CA ALA A 334 -20.34 -30.70 58.13
C ALA A 334 -21.00 -30.10 59.38
N GLY A 335 -22.29 -30.41 59.53
CA GLY A 335 -23.13 -29.94 60.62
C GLY A 335 -22.47 -30.13 61.97
N VAL A 336 -22.39 -29.03 62.72
CA VAL A 336 -22.14 -29.04 64.15
C VAL A 336 -23.48 -29.37 64.82
N SER A 337 -23.62 -30.64 65.20
CA SER A 337 -24.67 -31.13 66.11
C SER A 337 -24.19 -31.05 67.55
#